data_AF-A0A9E2Q4J7-F1
#
_entry.id   AF-A0A9E2Q4J7-F1
#
_cell.length_a   1.000
_cell.length_b   1.000
_cell.length_c   1.000
_cell.angle_alpha   90.00
_cell.angle_beta   90.00
_cell.angle_gamma   90.00
#
_symmetry.space_group_name_H-M   'P 1'
#
loop_
_entity.id
_entity.type
_entity.pdbx_description
1 polymer ?
#
loop_
_entity_poly.entity_id
_entity_poly.type
_entity_poly.pdbx_seq_one_letter_code
_entity_poly.pdbx_strand_id
1 'polypeptide(L)' 'PVLCRTEGIIPAIESAHALAGAIQLGRRVPDWAGDGHDPVILVNLSGRGDKDVETAGRWFGLLDEQREEQ' A
#
# COMPACT_ATOMS: atom_id res chain seq x y z
N PRO A 1 -1.42 2.40 -6.00
CA PRO A 1 -0.94 1.26 -5.18
C PRO A 1 -1.41 -0.08 -5.78
N VAL A 2 -0.79 -1.23 -5.46
CA VAL A 2 -1.12 -2.52 -6.12
C VAL A 2 -2.57 -2.93 -5.88
N LEU A 3 -3.06 -2.85 -4.63
CA LEU A 3 -4.45 -3.18 -4.28
C LEU A 3 -5.48 -2.25 -4.94
N CYS A 4 -5.14 -0.98 -5.18
CA CYS A 4 -6.04 -0.07 -5.88
C CYS A 4 -6.31 -0.54 -7.32
N ARG A 5 -5.31 -1.18 -7.95
CA ARG A 5 -5.42 -1.65 -9.34
C ARG A 5 -5.99 -3.06 -9.44
N THR A 6 -5.72 -3.92 -8.47
CA THR A 6 -6.13 -5.33 -8.51
C THR A 6 -7.47 -5.57 -7.82
N GLU A 7 -7.71 -4.92 -6.68
CA GLU A 7 -8.88 -5.16 -5.83
C GLU A 7 -9.81 -3.93 -5.69
N GLY A 8 -9.42 -2.77 -6.22
CA GLY A 8 -10.16 -1.51 -6.01
C GLY A 8 -10.09 -0.96 -4.59
N ILE A 9 -9.23 -1.51 -3.73
CA ILE A 9 -9.06 -1.07 -2.34
C ILE A 9 -8.02 0.05 -2.28
N ILE A 10 -8.34 1.14 -1.58
CA ILE A 10 -7.42 2.25 -1.30
C ILE A 10 -6.90 2.09 0.15
N PRO A 11 -5.77 1.40 0.37
CA PRO A 11 -5.23 1.21 1.72
C PRO A 11 -4.63 2.52 2.26
N ALA A 12 -4.62 2.67 3.58
CA ALA A 12 -3.82 3.70 4.25
C ALA A 12 -2.34 3.60 3.85
N ILE A 13 -1.60 4.72 3.91
CA ILE A 13 -0.21 4.77 3.44
C ILE A 13 0.72 3.83 4.22
N GLU A 14 0.46 3.64 5.52
CA GLU A 14 1.18 2.70 6.38
C GLU A 14 0.86 1.25 6.00
N SER A 15 -0.40 0.95 5.70
CA SER A 15 -0.83 -0.37 5.22
C SER A 15 -0.23 -0.68 3.84
N ALA A 16 -0.10 0.31 2.96
CA ALA A 16 0.55 0.17 1.67
C ALA A 16 2.05 -0.17 1.81
N HIS A 17 2.73 0.44 2.81
CA HIS A 17 4.10 0.09 3.15
C HIS A 17 4.23 -1.35 3.67
N ALA A 18 3.35 -1.76 4.59
CA ALA A 18 3.34 -3.13 5.11
C ALA A 18 3.15 -4.16 4.00
N LEU A 19 2.24 -3.90 3.06
CA LEU A 19 2.02 -4.76 1.90
C LEU A 19 3.23 -4.84 0.97
N ALA A 20 3.92 -3.71 0.74
CA ALA A 20 5.15 -3.72 -0.06
C ALA A 20 6.22 -4.62 0.58
N GLY A 21 6.36 -4.56 1.90
CA GLY A 21 7.22 -5.46 2.66
C GLY A 21 6.80 -6.93 2.54
N ALA A 22 5.50 -7.22 2.64
CA ALA A 22 4.95 -8.58 2.47
C ALA A 22 5.25 -9.16 1.09
N ILE A 23 5.13 -8.35 0.01
CA ILE A 23 5.47 -8.77 -1.35
C ILE A 23 6.96 -9.06 -1.48
N GLN A 24 7.82 -8.23 -0.88
CA GLN A 24 9.26 -8.49 -0.86
C GLN A 24 9.61 -9.75 -0.07
N LEU A 25 8.93 -10.01 1.04
CA LEU A 25 9.08 -11.21 1.84
C LEU A 25 8.67 -12.46 1.06
N GLY A 26 7.50 -12.45 0.43
CA GLY A 26 6.99 -13.61 -0.33
C GLY A 26 7.78 -13.94 -1.59
N ARG A 27 8.56 -12.99 -2.13
CA ARG A 27 9.50 -13.24 -3.25
C ARG A 27 10.78 -13.94 -2.82
N ARG A 28 11.10 -13.94 -1.53
CA ARG A 28 12.22 -14.72 -0.99
C ARG A 28 11.69 -16.13 -0.75
N VAL A 29 12.43 -17.16 -1.19
CA VAL A 29 12.11 -18.55 -0.83
C VAL A 29 12.22 -18.66 0.69
N PRO A 30 11.13 -18.93 1.41
CA PRO A 30 11.20 -18.87 2.85
C PRO A 30 11.87 -20.07 3.50
N ASP A 31 12.86 -19.84 4.35
CA ASP A 31 13.27 -20.84 5.37
C ASP A 31 12.11 -21.12 6.35
N TRP A 32 11.14 -20.20 6.45
CA TRP A 32 9.92 -20.33 7.25
C TRP A 32 8.81 -21.13 6.55
N ALA A 33 8.97 -21.47 5.26
CA ALA A 33 8.12 -22.44 4.57
C ALA A 33 8.60 -23.85 4.92
N GLY A 34 8.57 -24.15 6.23
CA GLY A 34 8.78 -25.50 6.72
C GLY A 34 7.62 -26.40 6.29
N ASP A 35 7.94 -27.68 6.08
CA ASP A 35 6.98 -28.79 5.94
C ASP A 35 6.27 -28.94 4.58
N GLY A 36 6.83 -28.36 3.51
CA GLY A 36 6.40 -28.66 2.14
C GLY A 36 5.06 -28.03 1.73
N HIS A 37 4.55 -27.08 2.53
CA HIS A 37 3.38 -26.28 2.20
C HIS A 37 3.75 -24.94 1.58
N ASP A 38 2.86 -24.40 0.76
CA ASP A 38 3.02 -23.07 0.22
C ASP A 38 2.93 -22.02 1.36
N PRO A 39 3.89 -21.09 1.44
CA PRO A 39 3.91 -20.05 2.45
C PRO A 39 2.68 -19.11 2.35
N VAL A 40 1.97 -18.91 3.47
CA VAL A 40 0.84 -17.96 3.56
C VAL A 40 1.23 -16.73 4.38
N ILE A 41 0.99 -15.53 3.82
CA ILE A 41 1.24 -14.26 4.51
C ILE A 41 -0.10 -13.56 4.79
N LEU A 42 -0.38 -13.30 6.07
CA LEU A 42 -1.52 -12.49 6.50
C LEU A 42 -1.09 -11.03 6.68
N VAL A 43 -1.78 -10.11 6.00
CA VAL A 43 -1.53 -8.67 6.11
C VAL A 43 -2.78 -7.99 6.64
N ASN A 44 -2.64 -7.23 7.72
CA ASN A 44 -3.71 -6.39 8.25
C ASN A 44 -3.74 -5.04 7.51
N LEU A 45 -4.88 -4.70 6.90
CA LEU A 45 -5.14 -3.36 6.36
C LEU A 45 -5.78 -2.51 7.46
N SER A 46 -4.97 -1.79 8.22
CA SER A 46 -5.39 -1.06 9.42
C SER A 46 -6.32 0.12 9.15
N GLY A 47 -6.41 0.58 7.91
CA GLY A 47 -7.21 1.73 7.54
C GLY A 47 -7.33 1.97 6.05
N ARG A 48 -8.11 3.01 5.72
CA ARG A 48 -8.41 3.48 4.36
C ARG A 48 -7.56 4.71 4.03
N GLY A 49 -7.08 4.78 2.80
CA GLY A 49 -6.19 5.85 2.32
C GLY A 49 -6.89 6.96 1.55
N ASP A 50 -8.22 6.96 1.47
CA ASP A 50 -9.02 8.03 0.86
C ASP A 50 -8.73 9.40 1.51
N LYS A 51 -8.49 9.41 2.83
CA LYS A 51 -8.19 10.62 3.60
C LYS A 51 -6.83 11.22 3.27
N ASP A 52 -5.91 10.40 2.75
CA ASP A 52 -4.53 10.81 2.46
C ASP A 52 -4.34 11.23 1.00
N VAL A 53 -5.38 11.13 0.16
CA VAL A 53 -5.31 11.41 -1.28
C VAL A 53 -4.93 12.86 -1.56
N GLU A 54 -5.47 13.81 -0.79
CA GLU A 54 -5.14 15.23 -0.95
C GLU A 54 -3.66 15.50 -0.61
N THR A 55 -3.21 15.04 0.56
CA THR A 55 -1.82 15.17 1.01
C THR A 55 -0.86 14.52 0.03
N ALA A 56 -1.16 13.30 -0.42
CA ALA A 56 -0.35 12.60 -1.43
C ALA A 56 -0.37 13.34 -2.77
N GLY A 57 -1.53 13.84 -3.20
CA GLY A 57 -1.68 14.60 -4.43
C GLY A 57 -0.81 15.86 -4.45
N ARG A 58 -0.79 16.62 -3.36
CA ARG A 58 0.11 17.78 -3.20
C ARG A 58 1.58 17.35 -3.19
N TRP A 59 1.93 16.31 -2.43
CA TRP A 59 3.31 15.80 -2.35
C TRP A 59 3.87 15.35 -3.69
N PHE A 60 3.04 14.70 -4.51
CA PHE A 60 3.42 14.23 -5.84
C PHE A 60 3.25 15.30 -6.94
N GLY A 61 2.84 16.52 -6.59
CA GLY A 61 2.58 17.59 -7.56
C GLY A 61 1.46 17.29 -8.55
N LEU A 62 0.49 16.45 -8.14
CA LEU A 62 -0.67 16.04 -8.93
C LEU A 62 -1.88 16.95 -8.69
N LEU A 63 -1.85 17.73 -7.60
CA LEU A 63 -2.82 18.78 -7.30
C LEU A 63 -2.09 20.10 -7.39
N ASP A 64 -2.52 20.97 -8.29
CA ASP A 64 -2.06 22.35 -8.33
C ASP A 64 -2.43 23.02 -6.99
N GLU A 65 -1.47 23.73 -6.40
CA GLU A 65 -1.82 24.75 -5.40
C GLU A 65 -2.74 25.72 -6.14
N GLN A 66 -4.05 25.68 -5.85
CA GLN A 66 -4.90 26.77 -6.27
C GLN A 66 -4.25 28.04 -5.70
N ARG A 67 -3.67 28.84 -6.60
CA ARG A 67 -3.37 30.23 -6.34
C ARG A 67 -4.63 30.78 -5.71
N GLU A 68 -4.54 31.11 -4.43
CA GLU A 68 -5.43 32.08 -3.80
C GLU A 68 -5.18 33.41 -4.52
N GLU A 69 -5.71 33.54 -5.73
CA GLU A 69 -5.91 34.83 -6.38
C GLU A 69 -7.20 35.41 -5.81
N GLN A 70 -7.02 36.08 -4.67
CA GLN A 70 -7.80 37.19 -4.11
C GLN A 70 -9.22 36.91 -3.58
#